data_AF-A0A914KXZ2-F1
#
_entry.id   AF-A0A914KXZ2-F1
#
_cell.length_a   1.000
_cell.length_b   1.000
_cell.length_c   1.000
_cell.angle_alpha   90.00
_cell.angle_beta   90.00
_cell.angle_gamma   90.00
#
_symmetry.space_group_name_H-M   'P 1'
#
loop_
_entity.id
_entity.type
_entity.pdbx_description
1 polymer ?
#
loop_
_entity_poly.entity_id
_entity_poly.type
_entity_poly.pdbx_seq_one_letter_code
_entity_poly.pdbx_strand_id
1 'polypeptide(L)'
;MIFQFQLRMVLMLAITEINEITNDFEMDIYINEMWLDPSLNFEHMSPCKQNLTLSHQVLEKLWSPNSCFINSKVAQIHNSPFQ
;
A
#
# COMPACT_ATOMS: atom_id res chain seq x y z
N MET A 1 -8.69 -19.71 10.26
CA MET A 1 -8.85 -19.01 8.96
C MET A 1 -8.09 -17.70 9.08
N ILE A 2 -6.84 -17.69 8.63
CA ILE A 2 -5.93 -16.54 8.84
C ILE A 2 -5.97 -15.72 7.55
N PHE A 3 -6.73 -14.64 7.53
CA PHE A 3 -6.48 -13.56 6.58
C PHE A 3 -5.21 -12.86 7.05
N GLN A 4 -4.05 -13.31 6.56
CA GLN A 4 -2.80 -12.64 6.89
C GLN A 4 -2.70 -11.37 6.05
N PHE A 5 -3.31 -10.28 6.53
CA PHE A 5 -3.02 -8.94 6.08
C PHE A 5 -1.91 -8.39 6.98
N GLN A 6 -0.82 -7.91 6.37
CA GLN A 6 0.29 -7.34 7.09
C GLN A 6 0.64 -5.98 6.47
N LEU A 7 0.21 -4.93 7.15
CA LEU A 7 0.62 -3.56 6.86
C LEU A 7 2.02 -3.34 7.43
N ARG A 8 2.97 -2.92 6.60
CA ARG A 8 4.29 -2.48 7.05
C ARG A 8 4.53 -1.05 6.60
N MET A 9 4.70 -0.15 7.56
CA MET A 9 5.35 1.13 7.29
C MET A 9 6.80 0.83 6.95
N VAL A 10 7.25 1.22 5.75
CA VAL A 10 8.61 0.91 5.28
C VAL A 10 9.53 2.09 5.51
N LEU A 11 9.07 3.29 5.16
CA LEU A 11 9.85 4.50 5.33
C LEU A 11 8.94 5.67 5.68
N MET A 12 9.31 6.41 6.72
CA MET A 12 8.80 7.75 6.97
C MET A 12 9.79 8.73 6.34
N LEU A 13 9.33 9.52 5.37
CA LEU A 13 10.20 10.45 4.66
C LEU A 13 10.44 11.72 5.46
N ALA A 14 9.38 12.33 5.96
CA ALA A 14 9.45 13.57 6.74
C ALA A 14 8.13 13.85 7.49
N ILE A 15 8.24 14.61 8.58
CA ILE A 15 7.16 15.48 9.07
C ILE A 15 7.39 16.84 8.40
N THR A 16 6.45 17.30 7.59
CA THR A 16 6.61 18.53 6.79
C THR A 16 6.22 19.77 7.57
N GLU A 17 5.14 19.70 8.35
CA GLU A 17 4.64 20.82 9.15
C GLU A 17 4.03 20.31 10.47
N ILE A 18 4.20 21.08 11.54
CA ILE A 18 3.53 20.88 12.83
C ILE A 18 2.78 22.16 13.14
N ASN A 19 1.46 22.07 13.35
CA ASN A 19 0.63 23.21 13.71
C ASN A 19 0.10 23.03 15.14
N GLU A 20 0.64 23.84 16.04
CA GLU A 20 0.31 23.80 17.47
C GLU A 20 -1.08 24.35 17.78
N ILE A 21 -1.63 25.23 16.92
CA ILE A 21 -2.95 25.85 17.12
C ILE A 21 -4.05 24.81 16.84
N THR A 22 -3.90 24.03 15.77
CA THR A 22 -4.83 22.97 15.37
C THR A 22 -4.48 21.60 15.92
N ASN A 23 -3.33 21.49 16.59
CA ASN A 23 -2.74 20.27 17.15
C ASN A 23 -2.72 19.13 16.12
N ASP A 24 -2.17 19.41 14.94
CA ASP A 24 -1.97 18.45 13.87
C ASP A 24 -0.58 18.59 13.24
N PHE A 25 -0.24 17.59 12.45
CA PHE A 25 1.01 17.54 11.71
C PHE A 25 0.74 16.94 10.33
N GLU A 26 1.60 17.30 9.38
CA GLU A 26 1.63 16.73 8.04
C GLU A 26 2.84 15.81 7.90
N MET A 27 2.67 14.68 7.22
CA MET A 27 3.73 13.68 7.04
C MET A 27 3.67 13.01 5.67
N ASP A 28 4.84 12.69 5.13
CA ASP A 28 5.01 11.88 3.93
C ASP A 28 5.51 10.48 4.30
N ILE A 29 4.80 9.44 3.86
CA ILE A 29 5.10 8.05 4.20
C ILE A 29 5.03 7.12 3.00
N TYR A 30 5.94 6.13 2.98
CA TYR A 30 5.86 4.96 2.13
C TYR A 30 5.35 3.75 2.91
N ILE A 31 4.25 3.20 2.42
CA ILE A 31 3.60 2.02 2.99
C ILE A 31 3.75 0.87 2.02
N ASN A 32 4.05 -0.31 2.57
CA ASN A 32 3.99 -1.57 1.85
C ASN A 32 2.90 -2.45 2.45
N GLU A 33 1.99 -2.89 1.60
CA GLU A 33 0.91 -3.79 1.95
C GLU A 33 1.20 -5.18 1.40
N MET A 34 1.15 -6.18 2.28
CA MET A 34 1.28 -7.58 1.87
C MET A 34 0.08 -8.36 2.37
N TRP A 35 -0.59 -9.05 1.45
CA TRP A 35 -1.69 -9.95 1.73
C TRP A 35 -1.55 -11.24 0.94
N LEU A 36 -2.16 -12.31 1.46
CA LEU A 36 -2.26 -13.59 0.77
C LEU A 36 -3.63 -13.67 0.09
N ASP A 37 -3.65 -13.69 -1.25
CA ASP A 37 -4.86 -13.94 -2.05
C ASP A 37 -4.78 -15.31 -2.72
N PRO A 38 -5.55 -16.32 -2.26
CA PRO A 38 -5.60 -17.64 -2.88
C PRO A 38 -6.03 -17.63 -4.35
N SER A 39 -6.78 -16.62 -4.78
CA SER A 39 -7.29 -16.48 -6.15
C SER A 39 -6.18 -16.17 -7.15
N LEU A 40 -5.03 -15.70 -6.66
CA LEU A 40 -3.84 -15.38 -7.46
C LEU A 40 -2.81 -16.52 -7.45
N ASN A 41 -3.19 -17.76 -7.12
CA ASN A 41 -2.28 -18.89 -7.21
C ASN A 41 -2.01 -19.30 -8.67
N PHE A 42 -0.76 -19.16 -9.11
CA PHE A 42 -0.28 -19.53 -10.44
C PHE A 42 0.81 -20.61 -10.44
N GLU A 43 0.99 -21.36 -9.34
CA GLU A 43 2.03 -22.39 -9.22
C GLU A 43 1.97 -23.45 -10.33
N HIS A 44 0.77 -23.76 -10.81
CA HIS A 44 0.53 -24.73 -11.88
C HIS A 44 0.92 -24.23 -13.28
N MET A 45 1.12 -22.92 -13.49
CA MET A 45 1.34 -22.34 -14.82
C MET A 45 2.81 -22.26 -15.21
N SER A 46 3.75 -22.13 -14.25
CA SER A 46 5.16 -21.93 -14.58
C SER A 46 6.09 -22.33 -13.44
N PRO A 47 6.76 -23.50 -13.52
CA PRO A 47 7.62 -24.00 -12.44
C PRO A 47 8.89 -23.15 -12.17
N CYS A 48 9.24 -22.25 -13.09
CA CYS A 48 10.48 -21.46 -13.02
C CYS A 48 10.30 -19.99 -12.57
N LYS A 49 9.07 -19.51 -12.33
CA LYS A 49 8.81 -18.13 -11.87
C LYS A 49 7.95 -18.15 -10.62
N GLN A 50 8.58 -17.88 -9.47
CA GLN A 50 7.92 -17.83 -8.18
C GLN A 50 7.35 -16.44 -7.86
N ASN A 51 7.96 -15.38 -8.40
CA ASN A 51 7.54 -14.00 -8.19
C ASN A 51 7.12 -13.35 -9.49
N LEU A 52 6.05 -12.56 -9.45
CA LEU A 52 5.53 -11.79 -10.57
C LEU A 52 5.56 -10.31 -10.22
N THR A 53 6.26 -9.52 -11.03
CA THR A 53 6.20 -8.06 -10.95
C THR A 53 5.14 -7.57 -11.92
N LEU A 54 4.16 -6.83 -11.41
CA LEU A 54 3.04 -6.31 -12.17
C LEU A 54 3.14 -4.79 -12.32
N SER A 55 2.60 -4.26 -13.43
CA SER A 55 2.43 -2.83 -13.62
C SER A 55 1.16 -2.32 -12.92
N HIS A 56 1.07 -1.00 -12.72
CA HIS A 56 -0.09 -0.35 -12.09
C HIS A 56 -1.42 -0.68 -12.76
N GLN A 57 -1.44 -0.82 -14.09
CA GLN A 57 -2.65 -1.13 -14.87
C GLN A 57 -3.29 -2.49 -14.50
N VAL A 58 -2.48 -3.44 -14.05
CA VAL A 58 -2.98 -4.75 -13.60
C VAL A 58 -3.43 -4.67 -12.15
N LEU A 59 -2.75 -3.87 -11.33
CA LEU A 59 -3.07 -3.68 -9.91
C LEU A 59 -4.51 -3.17 -9.71
N GLU A 60 -4.99 -2.26 -10.57
CA GLU A 60 -6.37 -1.74 -10.53
C GLU A 60 -7.45 -2.81 -10.74
N LYS A 61 -7.10 -3.98 -11.31
CA LYS A 61 -8.02 -5.09 -11.54
C LYS A 61 -7.99 -6.13 -10.42
N LEU A 62 -7.00 -6.06 -9.54
CA LEU A 62 -6.84 -6.99 -8.44
C LEU A 62 -7.63 -6.51 -7.23
N TRP A 63 -8.11 -7.46 -6.42
CA TRP A 63 -8.66 -7.11 -5.13
C TRP A 63 -7.52 -6.67 -4.20
N SER A 64 -7.69 -5.52 -3.57
CA SER A 64 -6.85 -5.02 -2.49
C SER A 64 -7.67 -4.87 -1.21
N PRO A 65 -7.03 -5.02 -0.03
CA PRO A 65 -7.68 -4.78 1.24
C PRO A 65 -8.05 -3.30 1.40
N ASN A 66 -9.17 -3.03 2.09
CA ASN A 66 -9.60 -1.67 2.40
C ASN A 66 -8.84 -1.14 3.64
N SER A 67 -7.76 -0.39 3.39
CA SER A 67 -6.98 0.28 4.44
C SER A 67 -7.44 1.74 4.62
N CYS A 68 -7.41 2.23 5.87
CA CYS A 68 -7.78 3.61 6.21
C CYS A 68 -6.92 4.17 7.35
N PHE A 69 -6.64 5.48 7.31
CA PHE A 69 -5.99 6.21 8.41
C PHE A 69 -7.04 6.82 9.33
N ILE A 70 -7.32 6.15 10.45
CA ILE A 70 -8.39 6.54 11.39
C ILE A 70 -8.24 7.98 11.91
N ASN A 71 -6.99 8.45 12.09
CA ASN A 71 -6.70 9.76 12.65
C ASN A 71 -6.27 10.80 11.61
N SER A 72 -6.39 10.50 10.31
CA SER A 72 -6.09 11.50 9.28
C SER A 72 -7.24 12.50 9.16
N LYS A 73 -6.92 13.80 9.17
CA LYS A 73 -7.88 14.83 8.75
C LYS A 73 -8.04 14.84 7.23
N VAL A 74 -6.92 14.71 6.51
CA VAL A 74 -6.84 14.62 5.05
C VAL A 74 -5.74 13.62 4.70
N ALA A 75 -5.91 12.84 3.63
CA ALA A 75 -4.89 11.95 3.09
C ALA A 75 -4.88 12.07 1.56
N GLN A 76 -3.69 12.11 0.98
CA GLN A 76 -3.49 12.17 -0.48
C GLN A 76 -2.51 11.08 -0.91
N ILE A 77 -2.81 10.44 -2.03
CA ILE A 77 -1.92 9.44 -2.65
C ILE A 77 -1.13 10.15 -3.74
N HIS A 78 0.20 10.10 -3.64
CA HIS A 78 1.08 10.62 -4.69
C HIS A 78 1.04 9.70 -5.91
N ASN A 79 0.72 10.25 -7.07
CA ASN A 79 0.76 9.53 -8.33
C ASN A 79 2.10 9.81 -9.04
N SER A 80 2.70 8.77 -9.62
CA SER A 80 3.85 8.95 -10.51
C SER A 80 3.44 9.78 -11.73
N PRO A 81 4.23 10.79 -12.13
CA PRO A 81 3.97 11.57 -13.34
C PRO A 81 4.16 10.77 -14.65
N PHE A 82 4.68 9.55 -14.59
CA PHE A 82 5.02 8.70 -15.75
C PHE A 82 4.03 7.54 -15.95
N GLN A 83 2.72 7.80 -15.91
CA GLN A 83 1.70 6.80 -16.26
C GLN A 83 1.72 6.43 -17.75
#